data_AF-A0A5D0V1U1-F1
#
_entry.id   AF-A0A5D0V1U1-F1
#
_cell.length_a   1.000
_cell.length_b   1.000
_cell.length_c   1.000
_cell.angle_alpha   90.00
_cell.angle_beta   90.00
_cell.angle_gamma   90.00
#
_symmetry.space_group_name_H-M   'P 1'
#
loop_
_entity.id
_entity.type
_entity.pdbx_description
1 polymer ?
#
loop_
_entity_poly.entity_id
_entity_poly.type
_entity_poly.pdbx_seq_one_letter_code
_entity_poly.pdbx_strand_id
1 'polypeptide(L)'
;MAARFAVRPAGDCPAASSARPHAPMVDGDAAYLLSYGTPDHGVSVAVARCRACGVALLSVAPYGTGQASTYLELPDATLRED
;
A
#
# COMPACT_ATOMS: atom_id res chain seq x y z
N MET A 1 -21.44 14.38 -4.59
CA MET A 1 -20.06 14.92 -4.57
C MET A 1 -19.16 13.76 -4.20
N ALA A 2 -18.33 13.25 -5.13
CA ALA A 2 -17.48 12.10 -4.84
C ALA A 2 -16.42 12.50 -3.80
N ALA A 3 -16.29 11.74 -2.71
CA ALA A 3 -15.20 11.92 -1.77
C ALA A 3 -13.88 11.70 -2.51
N ARG A 4 -12.98 12.68 -2.46
CA ARG A 4 -11.63 12.54 -2.99
C ARG A 4 -10.79 11.94 -1.88
N PHE A 5 -10.29 10.72 -2.10
CA PHE A 5 -9.28 10.15 -1.21
C PHE A 5 -7.96 10.86 -1.48
N ALA A 6 -7.32 11.41 -0.45
CA ALA A 6 -5.95 11.87 -0.60
C ALA A 6 -5.02 10.66 -0.73
N VAL A 7 -4.10 10.73 -1.69
CA VAL A 7 -3.01 9.75 -1.86
C VAL A 7 -1.72 10.54 -1.94
N ARG A 8 -0.69 10.12 -1.19
CA ARG A 8 0.62 10.75 -1.20
C ARG A 8 1.74 9.72 -1.16
N PRO A 9 2.96 10.04 -1.61
CA PRO A 9 4.12 9.17 -1.40
C PRO A 9 4.26 8.81 0.08
N ALA A 10 4.52 7.54 0.38
CA ALA A 10 4.79 7.14 1.75
C ALA A 10 6.08 7.80 2.24
N GLY A 11 5.96 8.56 3.34
CA GLY A 11 7.09 9.19 4.00
C GLY A 11 7.63 8.33 5.13
N ASP A 12 8.31 8.98 6.07
CA ASP A 12 8.73 8.33 7.31
C ASP A 12 7.52 8.07 8.22
N CYS A 13 7.57 6.92 8.90
CA CYS A 13 6.59 6.55 9.89
C CYS A 13 6.68 7.49 11.11
N PRO A 14 5.60 8.23 11.46
CA PRO A 14 5.63 9.17 12.56
C PRO A 14 5.77 8.50 13.93
N ALA A 15 5.42 7.22 14.04
CA ALA A 15 5.60 6.43 15.26
C ALA A 15 7.01 5.81 15.38
N ALA A 16 7.83 5.89 14.33
CA ALA A 16 9.20 5.40 14.39
C ALA A 16 10.12 6.44 15.04
N SER A 17 10.89 6.03 16.04
CA SER A 17 11.83 6.90 16.77
C SER A 17 13.03 7.38 15.93
N SER A 18 13.17 6.96 14.68
CA SER A 18 14.38 7.18 13.86
C SER A 18 14.11 7.32 12.36
N ALA A 19 13.19 8.23 11.96
CA ALA A 19 12.91 8.55 10.54
C ALA A 19 12.93 7.32 9.63
N ARG A 20 12.20 6.28 10.05
CA ARG A 20 12.17 4.99 9.36
C ARG A 20 10.97 4.95 8.45
N PRO A 21 11.05 4.30 7.28
CA PRO A 21 9.89 4.06 6.46
C PRO A 21 8.85 3.22 7.23
N HIS A 22 7.61 3.27 6.77
CA HIS A 22 6.55 2.43 7.30
C HIS A 22 6.92 0.94 7.24
N ALA A 23 6.48 0.19 8.26
CA ALA A 23 6.59 -1.26 8.30
C ALA A 23 5.23 -1.86 7.91
N PRO A 24 4.99 -2.14 6.61
CA PRO A 24 3.70 -2.57 6.11
C PRO A 24 3.36 -3.97 6.62
N MET A 25 2.11 -4.15 7.04
CA MET A 25 1.46 -5.41 7.30
C MET A 25 0.26 -5.50 6.37
N VAL A 26 0.28 -6.49 5.46
CA VAL A 26 -0.78 -6.65 4.47
C VAL A 26 -2.02 -7.22 5.17
N ASP A 27 -3.15 -6.54 5.05
CA ASP A 27 -4.40 -6.86 5.76
C ASP A 27 -5.38 -7.66 4.89
N GLY A 28 -4.90 -8.45 3.93
CA GLY A 28 -5.77 -9.26 3.08
C GLY A 28 -5.13 -9.68 1.76
N ASP A 29 -5.96 -10.16 0.84
CA ASP A 29 -5.51 -10.59 -0.47
C ASP A 29 -5.17 -9.40 -1.38
N ALA A 30 -4.03 -9.49 -2.07
CA ALA A 30 -3.65 -8.51 -3.09
C ALA A 30 -4.65 -8.55 -4.25
N ALA A 31 -5.16 -7.39 -4.67
CA ALA A 31 -5.98 -7.28 -5.86
C ALA A 31 -5.06 -7.12 -7.09
N TYR A 32 -5.13 -8.06 -8.01
CA TYR A 32 -4.47 -7.95 -9.30
C TYR A 32 -5.29 -7.01 -10.18
N LEU A 33 -4.85 -5.75 -10.32
CA LEU A 33 -5.63 -4.76 -11.06
C LEU A 33 -5.52 -4.93 -12.57
N LEU A 34 -4.32 -5.23 -13.08
CA LEU A 34 -4.04 -5.30 -14.51
C LEU A 34 -2.96 -6.36 -14.78
N SER A 35 -3.28 -7.36 -15.60
CA SER A 35 -2.30 -8.23 -16.28
C SER A 35 -2.53 -8.11 -17.79
N TYR A 36 -1.48 -7.85 -18.56
CA TYR A 36 -1.57 -7.76 -20.01
C TYR A 36 -0.31 -8.28 -20.71
N GLY A 37 -0.54 -9.04 -21.79
CA GLY A 37 0.50 -9.53 -22.69
C GLY A 37 1.38 -10.65 -22.12
N THR A 38 2.22 -11.21 -22.98
CA THR A 38 3.29 -12.16 -22.65
C THR A 38 4.66 -11.49 -22.79
N PRO A 39 5.60 -11.69 -21.85
CA PRO A 39 5.42 -12.38 -20.55
C PRO A 39 4.46 -11.60 -19.63
N ASP A 40 3.94 -12.23 -18.57
CA ASP A 40 2.94 -11.65 -17.65
C ASP A 40 3.41 -10.28 -17.10
N HIS A 41 3.08 -9.22 -17.84
CA HIS A 41 3.35 -7.86 -17.45
C HIS A 41 2.09 -7.34 -16.79
N GLY A 42 2.20 -7.01 -15.51
CA GLY A 42 1.05 -6.55 -14.76
C GLY A 42 1.45 -5.73 -13.56
N VAL A 43 0.46 -5.12 -12.94
CA VAL A 43 0.60 -4.39 -11.70
C VAL A 43 -0.32 -5.03 -10.67
N SER A 44 0.26 -5.48 -9.57
CA SER A 44 -0.47 -5.88 -8.37
C SER A 44 -0.60 -4.66 -7.45
N VAL A 45 -1.76 -4.53 -6.82
CA VAL A 45 -1.92 -3.61 -5.70
C VAL A 45 -2.43 -4.37 -4.49
N ALA A 46 -1.97 -3.94 -3.32
CA ALA A 46 -2.46 -4.48 -2.07
C ALA A 46 -2.69 -3.32 -1.11
N VAL A 47 -3.71 -3.46 -0.28
CA VAL A 47 -3.93 -2.57 0.85
C VAL A 47 -3.22 -3.18 2.05
N ALA A 48 -2.49 -2.34 2.78
CA ALA A 48 -1.75 -2.71 3.98
C ALA A 48 -1.96 -1.62 5.04
N ARG A 49 -1.61 -1.92 6.29
CA ARG A 49 -1.44 -0.90 7.34
C ARG A 49 0.00 -0.86 7.82
N CYS A 50 0.47 0.30 8.25
CA CYS A 50 1.73 0.37 8.97
C CYS A 50 1.54 -0.25 10.37
N ARG A 51 2.34 -1.28 10.71
CA ARG A 51 2.27 -1.95 12.02
C ARG A 51 2.47 -1.00 13.20
N ALA A 52 3.22 0.10 13.01
CA ALA A 52 3.59 1.01 14.09
C ALA A 52 2.58 2.15 14.28
N CYS A 53 2.11 2.79 13.21
CA CYS A 53 1.22 3.95 13.30
C CYS A 53 -0.21 3.70 12.81
N GLY A 54 -0.50 2.51 12.30
CA GLY A 54 -1.83 2.13 11.81
C GLY A 54 -2.27 2.81 10.51
N VAL A 55 -1.45 3.69 9.93
CA VAL A 55 -1.83 4.38 8.68
C VAL A 55 -2.04 3.37 7.56
N ALA A 56 -3.08 3.58 6.77
CA ALA A 56 -3.36 2.80 5.58
C ALA A 56 -2.33 3.10 4.48
N LEU A 57 -1.88 2.05 3.83
CA LEU A 57 -0.88 2.05 2.77
C LEU A 57 -1.43 1.33 1.54
N LEU A 58 -1.22 1.91 0.37
CA LEU A 58 -1.39 1.24 -0.91
C LEU A 58 -0.03 0.79 -1.42
N SER A 59 0.17 -0.53 -1.49
CA SER A 59 1.32 -1.14 -2.14
C SER A 59 1.06 -1.25 -3.63
N VAL A 60 2.04 -0.89 -4.45
CA VAL A 60 2.03 -1.07 -5.90
C VAL A 60 3.30 -1.82 -6.31
N ALA A 61 3.15 -2.90 -7.08
CA ALA A 61 4.26 -3.72 -7.52
C ALA A 61 4.03 -4.32 -8.91
N PRO A 62 5.10 -4.71 -9.62
CA PRO A 62 4.99 -5.61 -10.74
C PRO A 62 4.31 -6.93 -10.32
N TYR A 63 3.46 -7.44 -11.20
CA TYR A 63 2.80 -8.71 -11.03
C TYR A 63 3.82 -9.85 -10.84
N GLY A 64 3.50 -10.81 -9.98
CA GLY A 64 4.31 -12.03 -9.80
C GLY A 64 5.60 -11.89 -8.99
N THR A 65 5.99 -10.68 -8.54
CA THR A 65 7.25 -10.51 -7.77
C THR A 65 7.10 -10.75 -6.27
N GLY A 66 5.88 -10.69 -5.74
CA GLY A 66 5.61 -10.78 -4.30
C GLY A 66 6.23 -9.64 -3.48
N GLN A 67 6.82 -8.62 -4.11
CA GLN A 67 7.48 -7.50 -3.44
C GLN A 67 6.90 -6.16 -3.89
N ALA A 68 6.47 -5.36 -2.90
CA ALA A 68 6.09 -3.97 -3.10
C ALA A 68 7.25 -3.16 -3.73
N SER A 69 6.98 -2.44 -4.81
CA SER A 69 7.96 -1.52 -5.40
C SER A 69 7.74 -0.08 -4.95
N THR A 70 6.52 0.27 -4.52
CA THR A 70 6.18 1.59 -4.00
C THR A 70 5.03 1.48 -3.00
N TYR A 71 5.10 2.29 -1.95
CA TYR A 71 4.00 2.51 -1.02
C TYR A 71 3.49 3.95 -1.13
N LEU A 72 2.17 4.08 -1.06
CA LEU A 72 1.47 5.35 -0.97
C LEU A 72 0.67 5.39 0.32
N GLU A 73 0.69 6.51 1.02
CA GLU A 73 -0.17 6.71 2.19
C GLU A 73 -1.58 7.09 1.75
N LEU A 74 -2.56 6.51 2.45
CA LEU A 74 -3.98 6.81 2.34
C LEU A 74 -4.45 7.41 3.68
N PRO A 75 -4.11 8.67 3.99
CA PRO A 75 -4.32 9.26 5.32
C PRO A 75 -5.80 9.34 5.72
N ASP A 76 -6.71 9.39 4.75
CA ASP A 76 -8.16 9.45 4.99
C ASP A 76 -8.82 8.07 5.04
N ALA A 77 -8.07 6.99 4.82
CA ALA A 77 -8.61 5.63 4.83
C ALA A 77 -8.57 5.05 6.24
N THR A 78 -9.76 4.80 6.81
CA THR A 78 -9.91 3.95 7.97
C THR A 78 -9.95 2.49 7.51
N LEU A 79 -8.88 1.74 7.74
CA LEU A 79 -8.91 0.29 7.59
C LEU A 79 -9.55 -0.28 8.87
N ARG A 80 -10.58 -1.12 8.70
CA ARG A 80 -11.16 -1.83 9.84
C ARG A 80 -10.17 -2.90 10.28
N GLU A 81 -10.00 -3.03 11.58
CA GLU A 81 -9.29 -4.16 12.18
C GLU A 81 -10.32 -5.28 12.35
N ASP A 82 -10.41 -6.18 11.37
CA ASP A 82 -11.10 -7.47 11.52
C ASP A 82 -10.28 -8.48 12.34
#